data_AF-A0A379AKW4-F1
#
_entry.id   AF-A0A379AKW4-F1
#
_cell.length_a   1.000
_cell.length_b   1.000
_cell.length_c   1.000
_cell.angle_alpha   90.00
_cell.angle_beta   90.00
_cell.angle_gamma   90.00
#
_symmetry.space_group_name_H-M   'P 1'
#
loop_
_entity.id
_entity.type
_entity.pdbx_description
1 polymer ?
#
loop_
_entity_poly.entity_id
_entity_poly.type
_entity_poly.pdbx_seq_one_letter_code
_entity_poly.pdbx_strand_id
1 'polypeptide(L)'
;MPTRILIVVPETLQHQWLVEMLRRFNLRFALFDDDRYTEAQHDSDNPFETEQLIICSLDFVRRNKQRLEMLADAEWDLLVVDEAHHLAWSEGEPSREYQVIEQLAEKTAGVLLLTATPEQLGMESHFAPSASARP
;
A
#
# COMPACT_ATOMS: atom_id res chain seq x y z
N MET A 1 3.23 -16.21 -12.59
CA MET A 1 2.63 -15.96 -11.27
C MET A 1 1.41 -15.06 -11.46
N PRO A 2 0.35 -15.20 -10.66
CA PRO A 2 -0.73 -14.21 -10.64
C PRO A 2 -0.18 -12.87 -10.14
N THR A 3 -0.62 -11.75 -10.73
CA THR A 3 -0.15 -10.42 -10.36
C THR A 3 -0.84 -9.95 -9.07
N ARG A 4 -0.05 -9.56 -8.05
CA ARG A 4 -0.51 -9.08 -6.75
C ARG A 4 -0.43 -7.56 -6.66
N ILE A 5 -1.55 -6.91 -6.34
CA ILE A 5 -1.63 -5.45 -6.26
C ILE A 5 -2.17 -5.02 -4.90
N LEU A 6 -1.43 -4.13 -4.24
CA LEU A 6 -1.83 -3.47 -3.02
C LEU A 6 -2.12 -1.99 -3.32
N ILE A 7 -3.31 -1.51 -2.94
CA ILE A 7 -3.66 -0.10 -3.00
C ILE A 7 -3.87 0.42 -1.58
N VAL A 8 -3.05 1.38 -1.17
CA VAL A 8 -3.15 2.08 0.11
C VAL A 8 -3.76 3.46 -0.14
N VAL A 9 -4.92 3.71 0.46
CA VAL A 9 -5.69 4.95 0.24
C VAL A 9 -6.22 5.49 1.57
N PRO A 10 -6.58 6.78 1.67
CA PRO A 10 -7.36 7.28 2.80
C PRO A 10 -8.66 6.48 2.98
N GLU A 11 -9.09 6.27 4.23
CA GLU A 11 -10.31 5.49 4.54
C GLU A 11 -11.54 6.02 3.79
N THR A 12 -11.64 7.33 3.62
CA THR A 12 -12.72 8.01 2.89
C THR A 12 -12.77 7.69 1.40
N LEU A 13 -11.68 7.21 0.79
CA LEU A 13 -11.56 6.93 -0.65
C LEU A 13 -11.64 5.43 -0.98
N GLN A 14 -11.62 4.54 0.01
CA GLN A 14 -11.62 3.08 -0.22
C GLN A 14 -12.78 2.60 -1.11
N HIS A 15 -14.01 3.03 -0.81
CA HIS A 15 -15.18 2.65 -1.58
C HIS A 15 -15.16 3.21 -3.01
N GLN A 16 -14.65 4.43 -3.19
CA GLN A 16 -14.49 5.01 -4.52
C GLN A 16 -13.53 4.16 -5.35
N TRP A 17 -12.35 3.85 -4.81
CA TRP A 17 -11.36 3.00 -5.45
C TRP A 17 -11.92 1.62 -5.79
N LEU A 18 -12.62 0.97 -4.85
CA LEU A 18 -13.27 -0.32 -5.08
C LEU A 18 -14.23 -0.27 -6.28
N VAL A 19 -15.08 0.76 -6.32
CA VAL A 19 -16.07 0.96 -7.39
C VAL A 19 -15.39 1.27 -8.72
N GLU A 20 -14.37 2.11 -8.75
CA GLU A 20 -13.67 2.48 -9.98
C GLU A 20 -12.84 1.33 -10.55
N MET A 21 -12.14 0.57 -9.70
CA MET A 21 -11.41 -0.64 -10.11
C MET A 21 -12.36 -1.66 -10.73
N LEU A 22 -13.53 -1.85 -10.13
CA LEU A 22 -14.54 -2.75 -10.68
C LEU A 22 -15.15 -2.22 -11.97
N ARG A 23 -15.57 -0.95 -12.03
CA ARG A 23 -16.33 -0.41 -13.18
C ARG A 23 -15.48 -0.06 -14.38
N ARG A 24 -14.28 0.49 -14.17
CA ARG A 24 -13.41 0.98 -15.25
C ARG A 24 -12.44 -0.09 -15.73
N PHE A 25 -11.96 -0.94 -14.82
CA PHE A 25 -10.90 -1.91 -15.10
C PHE A 25 -11.37 -3.36 -14.96
N ASN A 26 -12.60 -3.61 -14.47
CA ASN A 26 -13.13 -4.95 -14.21
C ASN A 26 -12.25 -5.77 -13.25
N LEU A 27 -11.58 -5.09 -12.31
CA LEU A 27 -10.76 -5.69 -11.26
C LEU A 27 -11.55 -5.74 -9.95
N ARG A 28 -11.58 -6.91 -9.32
CA ARG A 28 -12.26 -7.12 -8.03
C ARG A 28 -11.23 -7.10 -6.91
N PHE A 29 -11.14 -5.96 -6.25
CA PHE A 29 -10.31 -5.83 -5.05
C PHE A 29 -11.09 -6.29 -3.82
N ALA A 30 -10.37 -6.88 -2.86
CA ALA A 30 -10.85 -7.12 -1.52
C ALA A 30 -10.53 -5.91 -0.64
N LEU A 31 -11.52 -5.41 0.10
CA LEU A 31 -11.30 -4.39 1.10
C LEU A 31 -10.80 -5.05 2.39
N PHE A 32 -9.65 -4.61 2.90
CA PHE A 32 -9.10 -5.06 4.17
C PHE A 32 -9.26 -3.99 5.24
N ASP A 33 -10.13 -4.31 6.20
CA ASP A 33 -10.32 -3.63 7.47
C ASP A 33 -10.04 -4.61 8.64
N ASP A 34 -10.30 -4.17 9.87
CA ASP A 34 -10.03 -4.99 11.07
C ASP A 34 -10.84 -6.29 11.11
N ASP A 35 -12.08 -6.27 10.62
CA ASP A 35 -12.96 -7.44 10.59
C ASP A 35 -12.46 -8.45 9.54
N ARG A 36 -12.22 -8.00 8.30
CA ARG A 36 -11.69 -8.87 7.23
C ARG A 36 -10.32 -9.45 7.58
N TYR A 37 -9.46 -8.67 8.22
CA TYR A 37 -8.16 -9.14 8.70
C TYR A 37 -8.32 -10.27 9.73
N THR A 38 -9.21 -10.09 10.71
CA THR A 38 -9.45 -11.10 11.75
C THR A 38 -10.00 -12.40 11.16
N GLU A 39 -10.91 -12.31 10.19
CA GLU A 39 -11.40 -13.49 9.46
C GLU A 39 -10.25 -14.21 8.73
N ALA A 40 -9.46 -13.47 7.96
CA ALA A 40 -8.38 -14.04 7.15
C ALA A 40 -7.23 -14.65 7.99
N GLN A 41 -7.08 -14.26 9.27
CA GLN A 41 -6.15 -14.90 10.21
C GLN A 41 -6.51 -16.36 10.52
N HIS A 42 -7.75 -16.79 10.28
CA HIS A 42 -8.15 -18.18 10.43
C HIS A 42 -7.85 -19.04 9.19
N ASP A 43 -7.67 -18.41 8.04
CA ASP A 43 -7.54 -19.08 6.74
C ASP A 43 -6.09 -19.21 6.27
N SER A 44 -5.18 -18.37 6.77
CA SER A 44 -3.76 -18.35 6.38
C SER A 44 -2.87 -17.85 7.51
N ASP A 45 -1.60 -18.31 7.52
CA ASP A 45 -0.56 -17.77 8.41
C ASP A 45 -0.32 -16.28 8.11
N ASN A 46 -0.39 -15.89 6.84
CA ASN A 46 -0.40 -14.50 6.40
C ASN A 46 -1.78 -14.12 5.82
N PRO A 47 -2.61 -13.33 6.54
CA PRO A 47 -3.94 -12.92 6.10
C PRO A 47 -3.95 -12.26 4.72
N PHE A 48 -2.88 -11.55 4.37
CA PHE A 48 -2.80 -10.82 3.11
C PHE A 48 -2.52 -11.72 1.91
N GLU A 49 -2.13 -12.97 2.11
CA GLU A 49 -1.95 -13.96 1.05
C GLU A 49 -3.28 -14.60 0.60
N THR A 50 -4.35 -14.42 1.37
CA THR A 50 -5.69 -14.93 1.04
C THR A 50 -6.29 -14.28 -0.21
N GLU A 51 -5.84 -13.08 -0.56
CA GLU A 51 -6.32 -12.30 -1.71
C GLU A 51 -5.16 -11.80 -2.57
N GLN A 52 -5.38 -11.63 -3.87
CA GLN A 52 -4.36 -11.12 -4.81
C GLN A 52 -4.46 -9.61 -5.02
N LEU A 53 -5.63 -9.02 -4.84
CA LEU A 53 -5.91 -7.61 -5.09
C LEU A 53 -6.50 -7.01 -3.80
N ILE A 54 -5.72 -6.20 -3.08
CA ILE A 54 -6.11 -5.65 -1.79
C ILE A 54 -6.19 -4.12 -1.84
N ILE A 55 -7.26 -3.57 -1.27
CA ILE A 55 -7.36 -2.15 -0.88
C ILE A 55 -7.38 -2.09 0.64
N CYS A 56 -6.56 -1.23 1.24
CA CYS A 56 -6.62 -0.96 2.68
C CYS A 56 -6.33 0.51 2.99
N SER A 57 -6.63 0.95 4.21
CA SER A 57 -6.28 2.31 4.63
C SER A 57 -4.89 2.37 5.23
N LEU A 58 -4.25 3.53 5.11
CA LEU A 58 -2.97 3.77 5.77
C LEU A 58 -3.11 3.65 7.30
N ASP A 59 -4.23 4.12 7.86
CA ASP A 59 -4.52 4.01 9.28
C ASP A 59 -4.68 2.57 9.76
N PHE A 60 -5.33 1.72 8.96
CA PHE A 60 -5.49 0.30 9.25
C PHE A 60 -4.12 -0.41 9.42
N VAL A 61 -3.15 -0.13 8.54
CA VAL A 61 -1.83 -0.75 8.60
C VAL A 61 -0.93 -0.09 9.65
N ARG A 62 -1.00 1.23 9.79
CA ARG A 62 -0.15 2.02 10.71
C ARG A 62 -0.37 1.65 12.17
N ARG A 63 -1.59 1.27 12.57
CA ARG A 63 -1.96 0.99 13.96
C ARG A 63 -1.33 -0.27 14.54
N ASN A 64 -0.90 -1.23 13.72
CA ASN A 64 -0.37 -2.51 14.18
C ASN A 64 0.92 -2.88 13.44
N LYS A 65 2.04 -2.99 14.17
CA LYS A 65 3.34 -3.30 13.60
C LYS A 65 3.42 -4.70 12.98
N GLN A 66 2.85 -5.70 13.64
CA GLN A 66 2.83 -7.08 13.12
C GLN A 66 2.03 -7.15 11.81
N ARG A 67 0.89 -6.46 11.76
CA ARG A 67 0.08 -6.34 10.54
C ARG A 67 0.87 -5.73 9.39
N LEU A 68 1.63 -4.67 9.65
CA LEU A 68 2.48 -4.03 8.65
C LEU A 68 3.59 -4.97 8.16
N GLU A 69 4.25 -5.69 9.08
CA GLU A 69 5.28 -6.67 8.72
C GLU A 69 4.71 -7.76 7.80
N MET A 70 3.56 -8.34 8.16
CA MET A 70 2.86 -9.35 7.36
C MET A 70 2.41 -8.82 6.00
N LEU A 71 1.93 -7.58 5.94
CA LEU A 71 1.54 -6.93 4.69
C LEU A 71 2.76 -6.73 3.77
N ALA A 72 3.89 -6.30 4.32
CA ALA A 72 5.12 -6.10 3.58
C ALA A 72 5.72 -7.42 3.06
N ASP A 73 5.50 -8.53 3.78
CA ASP A 73 5.96 -9.86 3.40
C ASP A 73 5.03 -10.58 2.40
N ALA A 74 3.87 -10.01 2.04
CA ALA A 74 2.90 -10.64 1.15
C ALA A 74 3.22 -10.53 -0.37
N GLU A 75 4.50 -10.34 -0.71
CA GLU A 75 5.09 -10.37 -2.07
C GLU A 75 4.27 -9.61 -3.14
N TRP A 76 4.09 -8.30 -2.96
CA TRP A 76 3.36 -7.47 -3.92
C TRP A 76 4.18 -7.19 -5.19
N ASP A 77 3.52 -7.26 -6.36
CA ASP A 77 4.12 -6.81 -7.62
C ASP A 77 4.00 -5.29 -7.80
N LEU A 78 2.89 -4.71 -7.33
CA LEU A 78 2.59 -3.28 -7.43
C LEU A 78 1.96 -2.75 -6.14
N LEU A 79 2.56 -1.68 -5.61
CA LEU A 79 2.02 -0.83 -4.56
C LEU A 79 1.52 0.47 -5.18
N VAL A 80 0.25 0.79 -4.97
CA VAL A 80 -0.35 2.08 -5.32
C VAL A 80 -0.64 2.84 -4.04
N VAL A 81 -0.19 4.10 -3.95
CA VAL A 81 -0.46 4.96 -2.80
C VAL A 81 -1.17 6.22 -3.28
N ASP A 82 -2.39 6.43 -2.79
CA ASP A 82 -3.16 7.64 -3.09
C ASP A 82 -2.96 8.71 -2.02
N GLU A 83 -3.16 9.97 -2.43
CA GLU A 83 -2.89 11.17 -1.62
C GLU A 83 -1.49 11.17 -0.99
N ALA A 84 -0.48 10.81 -1.79
CA ALA A 84 0.91 10.72 -1.36
C ALA A 84 1.49 12.05 -0.82
N HIS A 85 0.82 13.19 -1.07
CA HIS A 85 1.17 14.46 -0.46
C HIS A 85 0.98 14.51 1.06
N HIS A 86 0.22 13.58 1.65
CA HIS A 86 0.12 13.43 3.10
C HIS A 86 1.34 12.74 3.73
N LEU A 87 2.23 12.16 2.92
CA LEU A 87 3.47 11.55 3.39
C LEU A 87 4.52 12.64 3.66
N ALA A 88 4.37 13.32 4.79
CA ALA A 88 5.31 14.36 5.19
C ALA A 88 6.69 13.75 5.46
N TRP A 89 7.70 14.31 4.80
CA TRP A 89 9.10 13.99 5.04
C TRP A 89 9.83 15.25 5.51
N SER A 90 10.67 15.10 6.51
CA SER A 90 11.63 16.12 6.93
C SER A 90 12.94 15.44 7.30
N GLU A 91 14.06 16.08 6.95
CA GLU A 91 15.39 15.54 7.18
C GLU A 91 15.59 15.22 8.68
N GLY A 92 15.76 13.94 9.00
CA GLY A 92 15.94 13.44 10.37
C GLY A 92 14.67 13.05 11.13
N GLU A 93 13.48 13.48 10.68
CA GLU A 93 12.20 13.17 11.33
C GLU A 93 11.11 12.85 10.29
N PRO A 94 11.18 11.69 9.59
CA PRO A 94 10.12 11.27 8.69
C PRO A 94 8.82 10.96 9.46
N SER A 95 7.67 11.28 8.86
CA SER A 95 6.37 10.92 9.45
C SER A 95 6.21 9.41 9.55
N ARG A 96 5.37 8.95 10.49
CA ARG A 96 5.07 7.53 10.64
C ARG A 96 4.41 6.95 9.38
N GLU A 97 3.58 7.75 8.73
CA GLU A 97 2.94 7.48 7.45
C GLU A 97 3.98 7.21 6.36
N TYR A 98 4.99 8.08 6.25
CA TYR A 98 6.09 7.91 5.32
C TYR A 98 6.83 6.59 5.58
N GLN A 99 7.21 6.32 6.84
CA GLN A 99 7.94 5.10 7.22
C GLN A 99 7.15 3.83 6.89
N VAL A 100 5.83 3.84 7.06
CA VAL A 100 4.96 2.72 6.70
C VAL A 100 4.99 2.46 5.20
N ILE A 101 4.84 3.51 4.39
CA ILE A 101 4.88 3.39 2.93
C ILE A 101 6.28 3.00 2.43
N GLU A 102 7.33 3.57 3.02
CA GLU A 102 8.73 3.23 2.74
C GLU A 102 8.99 1.74 2.98
N GLN A 103 8.56 1.20 4.12
CA GLN A 103 8.72 -0.22 4.43
C GLN A 103 8.01 -1.14 3.41
N LEU A 104 6.82 -0.74 2.95
CA LEU A 104 6.09 -1.48 1.91
C LEU A 104 6.81 -1.37 0.55
N ALA A 105 7.27 -0.17 0.20
CA ALA A 105 7.95 0.12 -1.05
C ALA A 105 9.28 -0.66 -1.18
N GLU A 106 10.05 -0.79 -0.10
CA GLU A 106 11.32 -1.53 -0.09
C GLU A 106 11.18 -3.00 -0.49
N LYS A 107 10.01 -3.60 -0.24
CA LYS A 107 9.72 -5.01 -0.55
C LYS A 107 8.85 -5.21 -1.79
N THR A 108 8.46 -4.13 -2.47
CA THR A 108 7.56 -4.18 -3.62
C THR A 108 8.30 -3.80 -4.90
N ALA A 109 8.10 -4.58 -5.97
CA ALA A 109 8.82 -4.36 -7.24
C ALA A 109 8.41 -3.05 -7.95
N GLY A 110 7.11 -2.74 -7.98
CA GLY A 110 6.57 -1.52 -8.57
C GLY A 110 5.90 -0.62 -7.54
N VAL A 111 6.17 0.68 -7.57
CA VAL A 111 5.52 1.68 -6.71
C VAL A 111 4.93 2.79 -7.57
N LEU A 112 3.64 3.07 -7.38
CA LEU A 112 2.91 4.15 -8.04
C LEU A 112 2.35 5.10 -6.97
N LEU A 113 2.87 6.32 -6.94
CA LEU A 113 2.40 7.38 -6.05
C LEU A 113 1.45 8.31 -6.81
N LEU A 114 0.25 8.52 -6.27
CA LEU A 114 -0.76 9.41 -6.81
C LEU A 114 -0.92 10.60 -5.87
N THR A 115 -0.88 11.80 -6.43
CA THR A 115 -1.07 13.04 -5.66
C THR A 115 -1.67 14.13 -6.53
N ALA A 116 -2.54 14.95 -5.93
CA ALA A 116 -3.00 16.19 -6.53
C ALA A 116 -1.93 17.31 -6.50
N THR A 117 -0.95 17.24 -5.58
CA THR A 117 0.10 18.26 -5.40
C THR A 117 1.50 17.66 -5.64
N PRO A 118 2.04 17.73 -6.87
CA PRO A 118 3.34 17.15 -7.20
C PRO A 118 4.53 17.87 -6.56
N GLU A 119 4.37 19.16 -6.19
CA GLU A 119 5.43 19.99 -5.63
C GLU A 119 6.01 19.44 -4.31
N GLN A 120 5.21 18.72 -3.52
CA GLN A 120 5.65 18.11 -2.25
C GLN A 120 6.40 16.78 -2.43
N LEU A 121 6.27 16.11 -3.58
CA LEU A 121 7.05 14.90 -3.90
C LEU A 121 8.38 15.24 -4.58
N GLY A 122 8.46 16.37 -5.30
CA GLY A 122 9.52 16.62 -6.27
C GLY A 122 10.82 17.23 -5.74
N MET A 123 10.85 17.85 -4.56
CA MET A 123 12.07 18.50 -4.07
C MET A 123 12.95 17.61 -3.17
N GLU A 124 12.39 16.59 -2.50
CA GLU A 124 13.12 15.80 -1.50
C GLU A 124 12.74 14.31 -1.44
N SER A 125 11.91 13.76 -2.34
CA SER A 125 11.45 12.37 -2.19
C SER A 125 12.48 11.34 -2.66
N HIS A 126 12.81 10.41 -1.76
CA HIS A 126 13.69 9.26 -1.96
C HIS A 126 13.04 8.12 -2.79
N PHE A 127 11.80 8.29 -3.26
CA PHE A 127 11.07 7.27 -4.05
C PHE A 127 11.52 7.22 -5.51
N ALA A 128 12.82 7.35 -5.77
CA ALA A 128 13.39 6.97 -7.05
C ALA A 128 13.45 5.44 -7.09
N PRO A 129 12.95 4.77 -8.14
CA PRO A 129 13.16 3.34 -8.31
C PRO A 129 14.67 3.10 -8.34
N SER A 130 15.23 2.51 -7.29
CA SER A 130 16.53 1.87 -7.42
C SER A 130 16.28 0.62 -8.26
N ALA A 131 16.44 0.77 -9.58
CA ALA A 131 16.60 -0.35 -10.48
C ALA A 131 17.94 -1.04 -10.17
N SER A 132 18.03 -1.68 -9.00
CA SER A 132 19.06 -2.65 -8.71
C SER A 132 18.61 -3.95 -9.35
N ALA A 133 19.00 -4.13 -10.61
CA ALA A 133 19.07 -5.45 -11.21
C ALA A 133 19.89 -6.33 -10.27
N ARG A 134 19.22 -7.20 -9.50
CA ARG A 134 19.92 -8.25 -8.78
C ARG A 134 20.38 -9.30 -9.81
N PRO A 135 21.65 -9.77 -9.73
CA PRO A 135 22.21 -10.76 -10.65
C PRO A 135 21.55 -12.13 -10.52
#